data_AF-A0A8H4V2G3-F1
#
_entry.id   AF-A0A8H4V2G3-F1
#
_cell.length_a   1.000
_cell.length_b   1.000
_cell.length_c   1.000
_cell.angle_alpha   90.00
_cell.angle_beta   90.00
_cell.angle_gamma   90.00
#
_symmetry.space_group_name_H-M   'P 1'
#
loop_
_entity.id
_entity.type
_entity.pdbx_description
1 polymer ?
#
loop_
_entity_poly.entity_id
_entity_poly.type
_entity_poly.pdbx_seq_one_letter_code
_entity_poly.pdbx_strand_id
1 'polypeptide(L)'
;MPAPGYKAIEDYGIIGDMHTAALVSKEGSMDFLCWPVFDSPSVFCRLLDKDKGGHFSIHANVPHDGIPLSKQRYLPYTNILETRWIHEQGVLSLTDFFPVSNHKSPQSDRHLSGYCACTEPGGNRWKTGAKHSGIIRRVECSRGTMGVKMELFPAFNYAQDGHTIRCNLQPEEAGKHAQTVYFESPQERLQLDVWVDNKREGECPPKAVYRLENRPGHLGQGLVVDTEIQEGQSMIFVLHSPEKALPGPTQLASYLSRLESETFQFWTDWSHKCTFRGHYRETVERSLLILKLLTYKPTGAVIAAPTFSLPENIGGTRNWDYRYSWVRDTSFTLYAFLKNGYDEEAEAYITFIFDRVFPPLTQKEYTKESHRPFLPIMFTIRGDSEIPEFELNHMDGYRGSKPVRIGNAAAFHTQLDIYGELMDSIYMYNNHAKPIQYDQWLGIRRMINYVIQVRDEPDMSIWEVRGKPQHFLYSKMLLWVALDRGVRLADKHSTLPCPDKQQWIRVRDDLYDEIMEKGFNKEKGFFCQSYENT
;
A
#
# COMPACT_ATOMS: atom_id res chain seq x y z
N MET A 1 8.63 -26.74 10.76
CA MET A 1 8.29 -26.92 9.33
C MET A 1 7.09 -26.05 9.03
N PRO A 2 7.04 -25.29 7.92
CA PRO A 2 5.85 -24.53 7.57
C PRO A 2 4.64 -25.47 7.50
N ALA A 3 3.49 -25.05 8.01
CA ALA A 3 2.24 -25.79 7.84
C ALA A 3 1.99 -25.98 6.33
N PRO A 4 1.63 -27.19 5.86
CA PRO A 4 1.47 -27.45 4.43
C PRO A 4 0.48 -26.45 3.80
N GLY A 5 0.98 -25.67 2.83
CA GLY A 5 0.21 -24.71 2.03
C GLY A 5 0.35 -23.23 2.38
N TYR A 6 1.06 -22.84 3.46
CA TYR A 6 1.40 -21.43 3.73
C TYR A 6 2.86 -21.13 3.41
N LYS A 7 3.11 -20.10 2.59
CA LYS A 7 4.47 -19.62 2.31
C LYS A 7 4.98 -18.70 3.42
N ALA A 8 6.29 -18.56 3.51
CA ALA A 8 6.90 -17.62 4.44
C ALA A 8 6.69 -16.18 3.95
N ILE A 9 6.56 -15.21 4.85
CA ILE A 9 6.25 -13.82 4.45
C ILE A 9 7.44 -13.23 3.67
N GLU A 10 8.66 -13.61 4.03
CA GLU A 10 9.91 -13.25 3.36
C GLU A 10 10.06 -13.83 1.94
N ASP A 11 9.14 -14.70 1.50
CA ASP A 11 9.09 -15.24 0.15
C ASP A 11 8.24 -14.41 -0.81
N TYR A 12 7.70 -13.26 -0.37
CA TYR A 12 6.87 -12.38 -1.20
C TYR A 12 7.60 -11.11 -1.62
N GLY A 13 7.52 -10.79 -2.91
CA GLY A 13 7.75 -9.45 -3.45
C GLY A 13 6.45 -8.64 -3.47
N ILE A 14 6.56 -7.32 -3.38
CA ILE A 14 5.45 -6.38 -3.46
C ILE A 14 5.50 -5.61 -4.79
N ILE A 15 4.36 -5.50 -5.45
CA ILE A 15 4.16 -4.69 -6.67
C ILE A 15 2.90 -3.85 -6.53
N GLY A 16 2.79 -2.72 -7.23
CA GLY A 16 1.63 -1.82 -7.11
C GLY A 16 1.76 -0.57 -7.97
N ASP A 17 0.70 0.25 -7.98
CA ASP A 17 0.60 1.49 -8.76
C ASP A 17 0.30 2.73 -7.91
N MET A 18 0.55 2.65 -6.60
CA MET A 18 0.19 3.67 -5.61
C MET A 18 -1.33 3.87 -5.45
N HIS A 19 -2.16 2.96 -5.96
CA HIS A 19 -3.58 2.87 -5.62
C HIS A 19 -3.87 1.60 -4.86
N THR A 20 -3.25 0.50 -5.29
CA THR A 20 -3.21 -0.76 -4.57
C THR A 20 -1.84 -1.42 -4.69
N ALA A 21 -1.65 -2.52 -3.95
CA ALA A 21 -0.48 -3.37 -4.04
C ALA A 21 -0.86 -4.85 -3.91
N ALA A 22 -0.05 -5.70 -4.54
CA ALA A 22 -0.15 -7.14 -4.50
C ALA A 22 1.11 -7.77 -3.90
N LEU A 23 0.96 -8.92 -3.25
CA LEU A 23 2.06 -9.76 -2.78
C LEU A 23 2.21 -10.98 -3.68
N VAL A 24 3.40 -11.12 -4.29
CA VAL A 24 3.75 -12.18 -5.25
C VAL A 24 4.86 -13.06 -4.71
N SER A 25 4.58 -14.35 -4.52
CA SER A 25 5.55 -15.31 -3.99
C SER A 25 6.68 -15.60 -4.98
N LYS A 26 7.80 -16.13 -4.47
CA LYS A 26 8.90 -16.69 -5.29
C LYS A 26 8.49 -17.85 -6.20
N GLU A 27 7.27 -18.37 -6.06
CA GLU A 27 6.70 -19.37 -6.95
C GLU A 27 5.79 -18.76 -8.03
N GLY A 28 5.72 -17.43 -8.12
CA GLY A 28 4.88 -16.73 -9.10
C GLY A 28 3.39 -16.71 -8.74
N SER A 29 3.04 -16.96 -7.47
CA SER A 29 1.66 -16.85 -6.98
C SER A 29 1.40 -15.48 -6.35
N MET A 30 0.44 -14.74 -6.91
CA MET A 30 -0.12 -13.54 -6.30
C MET A 30 -1.21 -13.97 -5.31
N ASP A 31 -0.90 -13.88 -4.02
CA ASP A 31 -1.69 -14.48 -2.94
C ASP A 31 -2.43 -13.44 -2.09
N PHE A 32 -2.14 -12.15 -2.30
CA PHE A 32 -2.78 -11.07 -1.55
C PHE A 32 -2.96 -9.84 -2.44
N LEU A 33 -4.19 -9.33 -2.52
CA LEU A 33 -4.55 -8.12 -3.27
C LEU A 33 -5.88 -7.55 -2.77
N CYS A 34 -5.84 -6.30 -2.30
CA CYS A 34 -7.03 -5.47 -2.14
C CYS A 34 -7.34 -4.78 -3.47
N TRP A 35 -8.61 -4.67 -3.86
CA TRP A 35 -8.94 -4.16 -5.18
C TRP A 35 -10.20 -3.30 -5.17
N PRO A 36 -10.22 -2.13 -5.85
CA PRO A 36 -9.15 -1.58 -6.70
C PRO A 36 -8.15 -0.69 -5.95
N VAL A 37 -8.42 -0.33 -4.68
CA VAL A 37 -7.54 0.52 -3.87
C VAL A 37 -7.19 -0.13 -2.53
N PHE A 38 -6.19 0.40 -1.82
CA PHE A 38 -5.64 -0.19 -0.59
C PHE A 38 -6.69 -0.61 0.44
N ASP A 39 -7.65 0.27 0.75
CA ASP A 39 -8.67 0.03 1.79
C ASP A 39 -9.95 -0.67 1.26
N SER A 40 -9.93 -1.16 0.01
CA SER A 40 -11.04 -1.94 -0.57
C SER A 40 -11.04 -3.39 -0.10
N PRO A 41 -12.17 -4.11 -0.21
CA PRO A 41 -12.19 -5.54 0.02
C PRO A 41 -11.16 -6.32 -0.81
N SER A 42 -10.63 -7.42 -0.25
CA SER A 42 -9.67 -8.25 -0.97
C SER A 42 -10.34 -9.06 -2.07
N VAL A 43 -9.64 -9.23 -3.19
CA VAL A 43 -9.95 -10.23 -4.22
C VAL A 43 -9.02 -11.43 -4.15
N PHE A 44 -7.85 -11.28 -3.50
CA PHE A 44 -6.96 -12.38 -3.11
C PHE A 44 -6.51 -12.19 -1.66
N CYS A 45 -6.55 -13.26 -0.88
CA CYS A 45 -6.12 -13.36 0.51
C CYS A 45 -5.68 -14.80 0.86
N ARG A 46 -5.12 -15.56 -0.11
CA ARG A 46 -4.54 -16.90 0.10
C ARG A 46 -3.50 -16.94 1.22
N LEU A 47 -2.82 -15.82 1.46
CA LEU A 47 -1.91 -15.68 2.59
C LEU A 47 -2.63 -15.92 3.93
N LEU A 48 -3.87 -15.47 4.09
CA LEU A 48 -4.67 -15.68 5.29
C LEU A 48 -5.37 -17.04 5.27
N ASP A 49 -5.77 -17.51 4.10
CA ASP A 49 -6.46 -18.79 3.98
C ASP A 49 -6.11 -19.50 2.68
N LYS A 50 -5.32 -20.58 2.77
CA LYS A 50 -4.76 -21.27 1.61
C LYS A 50 -5.82 -21.91 0.70
N ASP A 51 -7.01 -22.18 1.23
CA ASP A 51 -8.07 -22.95 0.56
C ASP A 51 -9.24 -22.05 0.11
N LYS A 52 -9.56 -20.98 0.85
CA LYS A 52 -10.67 -20.06 0.52
C LYS A 52 -10.20 -18.73 -0.08
N GLY A 53 -8.97 -18.31 0.23
CA GLY A 53 -8.52 -16.93 0.05
C GLY A 53 -8.32 -16.47 -1.39
N GLY A 54 -8.37 -17.37 -2.38
CA GLY A 54 -8.22 -16.99 -3.78
C GLY A 54 -6.81 -16.49 -4.15
N HIS A 55 -6.43 -16.66 -5.41
CA HIS A 55 -5.09 -16.33 -5.90
C HIS A 55 -5.06 -16.19 -7.42
N PHE A 56 -3.96 -15.63 -7.91
CA PHE A 56 -3.56 -15.70 -9.30
C PHE A 56 -2.12 -16.24 -9.37
N SER A 57 -1.94 -17.49 -9.79
CA SER A 57 -0.62 -18.11 -9.91
C SER A 57 -0.21 -18.31 -11.36
N ILE A 58 1.08 -18.11 -11.64
CA ILE A 58 1.75 -18.51 -12.88
C ILE A 58 3.06 -19.15 -12.46
N HIS A 59 3.25 -20.43 -12.77
CA HIS A 59 4.45 -21.15 -12.40
C HIS A 59 4.91 -22.11 -13.50
N ALA A 60 6.20 -22.43 -13.49
CA ALA A 60 6.75 -23.48 -14.34
C ALA A 60 6.14 -24.84 -13.97
N ASN A 61 5.61 -25.53 -14.97
CA ASN A 61 5.03 -26.86 -14.87
C ASN A 61 5.85 -27.84 -15.71
N VAL A 62 6.92 -28.39 -15.13
CA VAL A 62 7.84 -29.31 -15.82
C VAL A 62 7.51 -30.77 -15.49
N PRO A 63 7.42 -31.68 -16.47
CA PRO A 63 7.18 -33.11 -16.22
C PRO A 63 8.43 -33.81 -15.66
N HIS A 64 8.28 -34.53 -14.53
CA HIS A 64 9.23 -35.46 -13.89
C HIS A 64 10.63 -34.94 -13.48
N ASP A 65 11.05 -35.37 -12.27
CA ASP A 65 12.39 -35.29 -11.66
C ASP A 65 13.18 -33.97 -11.80
N GLY A 66 12.61 -32.89 -11.29
CA GLY A 66 13.36 -31.66 -11.00
C GLY A 66 12.45 -30.51 -10.56
N ILE A 67 12.64 -29.99 -9.34
CA ILE A 67 12.05 -28.70 -8.97
C ILE A 67 12.92 -27.63 -9.63
N PRO A 68 12.39 -26.80 -10.54
CA PRO A 68 13.19 -25.76 -11.17
C PRO A 68 13.72 -24.80 -10.11
N LEU A 69 14.97 -24.37 -10.29
CA LEU A 69 15.55 -23.37 -9.40
C LEU A 69 14.83 -22.03 -9.62
N SER A 70 14.08 -21.58 -8.62
CA SER A 70 13.42 -20.28 -8.65
C SER A 70 14.28 -19.18 -8.04
N LYS A 71 14.38 -18.04 -8.73
CA LYS A 71 14.99 -16.80 -8.23
C LYS A 71 14.07 -15.63 -8.51
N GLN A 72 13.86 -14.78 -7.50
CA GLN A 72 13.07 -13.57 -7.63
C GLN A 72 13.95 -12.34 -7.40
N ARG A 73 13.73 -11.29 -8.19
CA ARG A 73 14.41 -9.99 -8.05
C ARG A 73 13.54 -8.87 -8.60
N TYR A 74 13.77 -7.64 -8.16
CA TYR A 74 13.26 -6.47 -8.86
C TYR A 74 14.17 -6.12 -10.04
N LEU A 75 13.60 -5.59 -11.12
CA LEU A 75 14.42 -4.90 -12.11
C LEU A 75 15.08 -3.67 -11.45
N PRO A 76 16.35 -3.36 -11.76
CA PRO A 76 17.11 -2.31 -11.07
C PRO A 76 16.34 -0.99 -11.00
N TYR A 77 16.31 -0.37 -9.81
CA TYR A 77 15.65 0.92 -9.55
C TYR A 77 14.13 0.95 -9.77
N THR A 78 13.46 -0.20 -9.85
CA THR A 78 12.01 -0.26 -10.09
C THR A 78 11.21 -1.07 -9.07
N ASN A 79 9.88 -0.97 -9.14
CA ASN A 79 8.94 -1.91 -8.53
C ASN A 79 8.40 -2.94 -9.56
N ILE A 80 9.19 -3.27 -10.59
CA ILE A 80 8.87 -4.35 -11.54
C ILE A 80 9.56 -5.63 -11.04
N LEU A 81 8.79 -6.69 -10.83
CA LEU A 81 9.26 -7.94 -10.24
C LEU A 81 9.52 -8.98 -11.33
N GLU A 82 10.67 -9.63 -11.29
CA GLU A 82 11.02 -10.77 -12.15
C GLU A 82 11.17 -12.03 -11.28
N THR A 83 10.38 -13.06 -11.58
CA THR A 83 10.57 -14.42 -11.05
C THR A 83 11.08 -15.31 -12.18
N ARG A 84 12.23 -15.96 -11.99
CA ARG A 84 12.90 -16.78 -13.01
C ARG A 84 13.04 -18.21 -12.54
N TRP A 85 12.65 -19.15 -13.39
CA TRP A 85 12.84 -20.59 -13.20
C TRP A 85 13.91 -21.11 -14.15
N ILE A 86 14.88 -21.84 -13.60
CA ILE A 86 15.97 -22.47 -14.35
C ILE A 86 15.82 -23.98 -14.23
N HIS A 87 15.69 -24.65 -15.37
CA HIS A 87 15.59 -26.10 -15.48
C HIS A 87 16.46 -26.60 -16.65
N GLU A 88 16.71 -27.91 -16.72
CA GLU A 88 17.43 -28.52 -17.85
C GLU A 88 16.69 -28.35 -19.18
N GLN A 89 15.35 -28.35 -19.15
CA GLN A 89 14.49 -28.18 -20.32
C GLN A 89 14.46 -26.73 -20.84
N GLY A 90 14.74 -25.75 -19.98
CA GLY A 90 14.71 -24.34 -20.37
C GLY A 90 14.76 -23.33 -19.24
N VAL A 91 14.61 -22.05 -19.62
CA VAL A 91 14.62 -20.90 -18.70
C VAL A 91 13.41 -20.03 -18.95
N LEU A 92 12.55 -19.97 -17.93
CA LEU A 92 11.30 -19.21 -17.94
C LEU A 92 11.42 -17.98 -17.03
N SER A 93 10.96 -16.82 -17.50
CA SER A 93 10.90 -15.59 -16.71
C SER A 93 9.46 -15.08 -16.67
N LEU A 94 8.98 -14.76 -15.48
CA LEU A 94 7.73 -14.06 -15.23
C LEU A 94 8.03 -12.63 -14.79
N THR A 95 7.53 -11.64 -15.52
CA THR A 95 7.60 -10.22 -15.18
C THR A 95 6.23 -9.76 -14.70
N ASP A 96 6.15 -9.31 -13.45
CA ASP A 96 4.93 -8.80 -12.82
C ASP A 96 5.07 -7.30 -12.52
N PHE A 97 4.10 -6.49 -12.94
CA PHE A 97 4.04 -5.08 -12.59
C PHE A 97 2.63 -4.50 -12.72
N PHE A 98 2.40 -3.38 -12.06
CA PHE A 98 1.28 -2.51 -12.38
C PHE A 98 1.78 -1.35 -13.26
N PRO A 99 1.04 -0.95 -14.31
CA PRO A 99 1.40 0.21 -15.11
C PRO A 99 1.42 1.49 -14.28
N VAL A 100 2.48 2.29 -14.39
CA VAL A 100 2.57 3.63 -13.80
C VAL A 100 3.20 4.60 -14.79
N SER A 101 2.63 5.80 -14.91
CA SER A 101 3.10 6.83 -15.83
C SER A 101 2.74 8.23 -15.31
N ASN A 102 3.58 9.20 -15.65
CA ASN A 102 3.28 10.62 -15.50
C ASN A 102 2.69 11.22 -16.79
N HIS A 103 2.66 10.46 -17.88
CA HIS A 103 2.22 10.93 -19.18
C HIS A 103 0.73 10.64 -19.41
N LYS A 104 -0.05 11.71 -19.54
CA LYS A 104 -1.44 11.60 -20.02
C LYS A 104 -1.42 11.36 -21.53
N SER A 105 -1.89 10.19 -21.96
CA SER A 105 -2.25 9.96 -23.37
C SER A 105 -3.72 10.33 -23.63
N PRO A 106 -4.12 10.69 -24.87
CA PRO A 106 -5.52 10.93 -25.22
C PRO A 106 -6.45 9.73 -24.96
N GLN A 107 -5.88 8.53 -24.86
CA GLN A 107 -6.63 7.29 -24.66
C GLN A 107 -6.71 6.86 -23.19
N SER A 108 -6.03 7.56 -22.27
CA SER A 108 -5.90 7.14 -20.85
C SER A 108 -7.24 7.03 -20.12
N ASP A 109 -8.26 7.77 -20.58
CA ASP A 109 -9.60 7.72 -20.01
C ASP A 109 -10.34 6.43 -20.39
N ARG A 110 -10.08 5.91 -21.59
CA ARG A 110 -10.75 4.72 -22.15
C ARG A 110 -9.96 3.44 -21.93
N HIS A 111 -8.64 3.49 -22.13
CA HIS A 111 -7.76 2.34 -22.08
C HIS A 111 -7.04 2.23 -20.74
N LEU A 112 -6.69 1.00 -20.33
CA LEU A 112 -5.81 0.76 -19.20
C LEU A 112 -4.49 1.50 -19.42
N SER A 113 -4.15 2.42 -18.53
CA SER A 113 -2.90 3.19 -18.62
C SER A 113 -2.28 3.32 -17.24
N GLY A 114 -0.99 3.69 -17.18
CA GLY A 114 -0.33 3.99 -15.91
C GLY A 114 -0.63 5.39 -15.36
N TYR A 115 -1.44 6.19 -16.07
CA TYR A 115 -1.72 7.57 -15.71
C TYR A 115 -2.92 7.67 -14.75
N CYS A 116 -2.76 8.48 -13.70
CA CYS A 116 -3.80 8.73 -12.71
C CYS A 116 -4.48 10.07 -12.98
N ALA A 117 -5.74 10.05 -13.43
CA ALA A 117 -6.51 11.27 -13.67
C ALA A 117 -7.01 11.95 -12.38
N CYS A 118 -6.96 11.27 -11.22
CA CYS A 118 -7.45 11.82 -9.95
C CYS A 118 -6.65 13.04 -9.47
N THR A 119 -5.42 13.20 -9.95
CA THR A 119 -4.53 14.32 -9.59
C THR A 119 -4.65 15.51 -10.56
N GLU A 120 -5.50 15.45 -11.58
CA GLU A 120 -5.70 16.57 -12.50
C GLU A 120 -6.48 17.73 -11.86
N PRO A 121 -6.27 18.98 -12.32
CA PRO A 121 -7.14 20.10 -11.96
C PRO A 121 -8.62 19.79 -12.25
N GLY A 122 -9.47 19.88 -11.23
CA GLY A 122 -10.90 19.51 -11.33
C GLY A 122 -11.18 18.01 -11.16
N GLY A 123 -10.16 17.17 -11.06
CA GLY A 123 -10.28 15.78 -10.63
C GLY A 123 -10.71 15.69 -9.18
N ASN A 124 -11.58 14.71 -8.87
CA ASN A 124 -11.98 14.46 -7.48
C ASN A 124 -11.08 13.37 -6.88
N ARG A 125 -9.97 13.79 -6.26
CA ARG A 125 -9.08 12.90 -5.50
C ARG A 125 -9.72 12.22 -4.28
N TRP A 126 -10.92 12.64 -3.88
CA TRP A 126 -11.72 12.02 -2.81
C TRP A 126 -12.73 11.01 -3.33
N LYS A 127 -12.85 10.83 -4.66
CA LYS A 127 -13.81 9.94 -5.28
C LYS A 127 -13.59 8.50 -4.82
N THR A 128 -14.66 7.85 -4.39
CA THR A 128 -14.68 6.42 -4.06
C THR A 128 -14.67 5.56 -5.33
N GLY A 129 -13.95 4.44 -5.29
CA GLY A 129 -13.98 3.44 -6.36
C GLY A 129 -13.26 3.86 -7.65
N ALA A 130 -12.11 4.55 -7.57
CA ALA A 130 -11.28 4.77 -8.74
C ALA A 130 -10.79 3.42 -9.31
N LYS A 131 -11.23 3.05 -10.53
CA LYS A 131 -10.93 1.75 -11.17
C LYS A 131 -10.05 1.88 -12.41
N HIS A 132 -8.88 2.51 -12.28
CA HIS A 132 -7.91 2.59 -13.38
C HIS A 132 -6.73 1.63 -13.25
N SER A 133 -6.63 0.89 -12.14
CA SER A 133 -5.53 -0.04 -11.90
C SER A 133 -5.63 -1.27 -12.80
N GLY A 134 -4.47 -1.85 -13.10
CA GLY A 134 -4.33 -3.09 -13.85
C GLY A 134 -3.00 -3.76 -13.55
N ILE A 135 -2.94 -5.07 -13.69
CA ILE A 135 -1.77 -5.89 -13.42
C ILE A 135 -1.38 -6.56 -14.72
N ILE A 136 -0.12 -6.44 -15.11
CA ILE A 136 0.45 -7.12 -16.26
C ILE A 136 1.41 -8.17 -15.75
N ARG A 137 1.18 -9.42 -16.18
CA ARG A 137 2.01 -10.57 -15.87
C ARG A 137 2.44 -11.20 -17.19
N ARG A 138 3.71 -11.03 -17.57
CA ARG A 138 4.27 -11.58 -18.81
C ARG A 138 5.19 -12.74 -18.49
N VAL A 139 4.87 -13.90 -19.02
CA VAL A 139 5.74 -15.08 -18.99
C VAL A 139 6.45 -15.23 -20.33
N GLU A 140 7.77 -15.40 -20.31
CA GLU A 140 8.62 -15.54 -21.50
C GLU A 140 9.59 -16.72 -21.32
N CYS A 141 9.77 -17.52 -22.36
CA CYS A 141 10.81 -18.53 -22.40
C CYS A 141 12.03 -17.99 -23.16
N SER A 142 13.15 -17.86 -22.44
CA SER A 142 14.40 -17.32 -22.99
C SER A 142 15.32 -18.38 -23.59
N ARG A 143 15.10 -19.66 -23.25
CA ARG A 143 15.86 -20.80 -23.75
C ARG A 143 15.04 -22.08 -23.60
N GLY A 144 15.07 -22.94 -24.61
CA GLY A 144 14.47 -24.27 -24.54
C GLY A 144 12.94 -24.24 -24.55
N THR A 145 12.31 -25.20 -23.86
CA THR A 145 10.86 -25.37 -23.85
C THR A 145 10.41 -25.72 -22.46
N MET A 146 9.45 -24.97 -21.92
CA MET A 146 8.99 -25.10 -20.54
C MET A 146 7.47 -25.11 -20.50
N GLY A 147 6.90 -26.09 -19.80
CA GLY A 147 5.48 -26.06 -19.46
C GLY A 147 5.18 -24.94 -18.46
N VAL A 148 4.02 -24.32 -18.58
CA VAL A 148 3.53 -23.26 -17.71
C VAL A 148 2.10 -23.58 -17.31
N LYS A 149 1.82 -23.45 -16.02
CA LYS A 149 0.47 -23.52 -15.49
C LYS A 149 0.09 -22.18 -14.89
N MET A 150 -1.06 -21.66 -15.32
CA MET A 150 -1.69 -20.48 -14.76
C MET A 150 -3.00 -20.86 -14.09
N GLU A 151 -3.23 -20.33 -12.89
CA GLU A 151 -4.48 -20.53 -12.13
C GLU A 151 -4.98 -19.18 -11.63
N LEU A 152 -6.23 -18.84 -11.93
CA LEU A 152 -6.90 -17.64 -11.42
C LEU A 152 -8.19 -18.04 -10.72
N PHE A 153 -8.19 -17.93 -9.39
CA PHE A 153 -9.34 -18.17 -8.53
C PHE A 153 -9.58 -16.93 -7.66
N PRO A 154 -10.40 -15.96 -8.11
CA PRO A 154 -10.77 -14.82 -7.28
C PRO A 154 -11.56 -15.23 -6.04
N ALA A 155 -11.37 -14.49 -4.96
CA ALA A 155 -12.15 -14.61 -3.72
C ALA A 155 -12.61 -13.21 -3.31
N PHE A 156 -13.75 -12.80 -3.88
CA PHE A 156 -14.29 -11.45 -3.71
C PHE A 156 -14.75 -11.18 -2.27
N ASN A 157 -14.66 -9.92 -1.88
CA ASN A 157 -15.11 -9.42 -0.58
C ASN A 157 -14.60 -10.30 0.57
N TYR A 158 -13.27 -10.48 0.66
CA TYR A 158 -12.65 -11.30 1.69
C TYR A 158 -13.12 -12.77 1.69
N ALA A 159 -13.32 -13.34 0.50
CA ALA A 159 -13.87 -14.68 0.29
C ALA A 159 -15.30 -14.89 0.83
N GLN A 160 -16.09 -13.82 0.95
CA GLN A 160 -17.50 -13.90 1.38
C GLN A 160 -18.48 -13.99 0.21
N ASP A 161 -18.11 -13.40 -0.92
CA ASP A 161 -18.99 -13.27 -2.06
C ASP A 161 -18.71 -14.39 -3.07
N GLY A 162 -19.78 -15.05 -3.53
CA GLY A 162 -19.70 -15.90 -4.70
C GLY A 162 -19.64 -15.11 -6.00
N HIS A 163 -19.12 -15.71 -7.05
CA HIS A 163 -18.99 -15.07 -8.37
C HIS A 163 -19.33 -16.01 -9.53
N THR A 164 -19.68 -15.40 -10.66
CA THR A 164 -19.89 -16.09 -11.94
C THR A 164 -18.78 -15.75 -12.93
N ILE A 165 -18.55 -16.64 -13.89
CA ILE A 165 -17.61 -16.42 -14.99
C ILE A 165 -18.38 -16.22 -16.29
N ARG A 166 -18.00 -15.21 -17.07
CA ARG A 166 -18.43 -15.03 -18.46
C ARG A 166 -17.22 -15.03 -19.37
N CYS A 167 -17.18 -15.97 -20.31
CA CYS A 167 -16.10 -16.11 -21.29
C CYS A 167 -16.61 -16.87 -22.52
N ASN A 168 -15.90 -16.72 -23.64
CA ASN A 168 -16.11 -17.55 -24.82
C ASN A 168 -14.86 -18.38 -25.09
N LEU A 169 -14.56 -19.31 -24.17
CA LEU A 169 -13.36 -20.15 -24.27
C LEU A 169 -13.54 -21.17 -25.40
N GLN A 170 -12.56 -21.24 -26.28
CA GLN A 170 -12.42 -22.37 -27.17
C GLN A 170 -11.39 -23.36 -26.61
N PRO A 171 -11.62 -24.68 -26.72
CA PRO A 171 -10.81 -25.69 -26.02
C PRO A 171 -9.31 -25.65 -26.38
N GLU A 172 -8.99 -25.31 -27.62
CA GLU A 172 -7.62 -25.17 -28.14
C GLU A 172 -7.62 -24.03 -29.17
N GLU A 173 -7.04 -22.89 -28.84
CA GLU A 173 -6.88 -21.77 -29.78
C GLU A 173 -5.40 -21.41 -29.96
N ALA A 174 -4.99 -21.32 -31.22
CA ALA A 174 -3.68 -20.84 -31.66
C ALA A 174 -3.87 -19.48 -32.36
N GLY A 175 -4.13 -18.44 -31.57
CA GLY A 175 -4.35 -17.07 -32.06
C GLY A 175 -3.54 -16.03 -31.28
N LYS A 176 -3.34 -14.83 -31.86
CA LYS A 176 -2.61 -13.73 -31.20
C LYS A 176 -3.37 -13.15 -29.99
N HIS A 177 -4.69 -12.95 -30.11
CA HIS A 177 -5.57 -12.75 -28.96
C HIS A 177 -6.08 -14.12 -28.53
N ALA A 178 -5.76 -14.53 -27.30
CA ALA A 178 -6.09 -15.89 -26.89
C ALA A 178 -7.47 -15.93 -26.25
N GLN A 179 -7.76 -15.16 -25.19
CA GLN A 179 -9.06 -15.20 -24.50
C GLN A 179 -9.34 -13.94 -23.67
N THR A 180 -10.63 -13.62 -23.47
CA THR A 180 -11.09 -12.63 -22.47
C THR A 180 -12.06 -13.30 -21.50
N VAL A 181 -11.82 -13.16 -20.20
CA VAL A 181 -12.60 -13.81 -19.13
C VAL A 181 -13.03 -12.77 -18.11
N TYR A 182 -14.33 -12.75 -17.81
CA TYR A 182 -14.93 -11.84 -16.84
C TYR A 182 -15.34 -12.63 -15.59
N PHE A 183 -15.03 -12.09 -14.42
CA PHE A 183 -15.47 -12.57 -13.12
C PHE A 183 -16.37 -11.51 -12.49
N GLU A 184 -17.58 -11.89 -12.08
CA GLU A 184 -18.57 -10.96 -11.54
C GLU A 184 -19.15 -11.46 -10.22
N SER A 185 -18.98 -10.64 -9.18
CA SER A 185 -19.59 -10.78 -7.85
C SER A 185 -20.59 -9.64 -7.62
N PRO A 186 -21.41 -9.67 -6.55
CA PRO A 186 -22.32 -8.58 -6.22
C PRO A 186 -21.64 -7.22 -6.02
N GLN A 187 -20.40 -7.20 -5.52
CA GLN A 187 -19.70 -5.97 -5.14
C GLN A 187 -18.62 -5.54 -6.14
N GLU A 188 -18.01 -6.47 -6.86
CA GLU A 188 -16.87 -6.17 -7.72
C GLU A 188 -16.77 -7.08 -8.95
N ARG A 189 -16.12 -6.55 -10.00
CA ARG A 189 -15.86 -7.23 -11.26
C ARG A 189 -14.37 -7.22 -11.59
N LEU A 190 -13.88 -8.32 -12.14
CA LEU A 190 -12.54 -8.45 -12.68
C LEU A 190 -12.59 -8.93 -14.12
N GLN A 191 -11.70 -8.40 -14.95
CA GLN A 191 -11.48 -8.83 -16.32
C GLN A 191 -10.04 -9.32 -16.45
N LEU A 192 -9.88 -10.52 -17.03
CA LEU A 192 -8.62 -11.07 -17.46
C LEU A 192 -8.58 -11.10 -18.99
N ASP A 193 -7.60 -10.44 -19.58
CA ASP A 193 -7.24 -10.59 -20.98
C ASP A 193 -5.95 -11.38 -21.12
N VAL A 194 -5.97 -12.35 -22.04
CA VAL A 194 -4.85 -13.24 -22.34
C VAL A 194 -4.37 -13.01 -23.76
N TRP A 195 -3.11 -12.60 -23.88
CA TRP A 195 -2.47 -12.28 -25.14
C TRP A 195 -1.23 -13.14 -25.34
N VAL A 196 -0.97 -13.51 -26.59
CA VAL A 196 0.20 -14.29 -26.98
C VAL A 196 1.06 -13.45 -27.92
N ASP A 197 2.34 -13.30 -27.57
CA ASP A 197 3.30 -12.54 -28.36
C ASP A 197 4.54 -13.37 -28.68
N ASN A 198 4.92 -13.37 -29.96
CA ASN A 198 6.05 -14.12 -30.50
C ASN A 198 7.11 -13.13 -30.95
N LYS A 199 8.31 -13.18 -30.35
CA LYS A 199 9.41 -12.26 -30.73
C LYS A 199 9.91 -12.49 -32.15
N ARG A 200 9.66 -13.67 -32.75
CA ARG A 200 10.07 -14.03 -34.10
C ARG A 200 8.84 -14.07 -35.02
N GLU A 201 8.87 -13.27 -36.09
CA GLU A 201 7.83 -13.28 -37.11
C GLU A 201 7.73 -14.66 -37.77
N GLY A 202 6.52 -15.22 -37.83
CA GLY A 202 6.23 -16.52 -38.47
C GLY A 202 6.18 -17.73 -37.53
N GLU A 203 6.53 -17.59 -36.26
CA GLU A 203 6.35 -18.68 -35.28
C GLU A 203 4.87 -18.85 -34.91
N CYS A 204 4.42 -20.10 -34.74
CA CYS A 204 3.09 -20.39 -34.22
C CYS A 204 2.97 -19.89 -32.78
N PRO A 205 1.82 -19.32 -32.38
CA PRO A 205 1.59 -18.98 -30.98
C PRO A 205 1.62 -20.25 -30.10
N PRO A 206 2.10 -20.17 -28.84
CA PRO A 206 1.95 -21.26 -27.86
C PRO A 206 0.50 -21.74 -27.81
N LYS A 207 0.33 -23.07 -27.84
CA LYS A 207 -0.98 -23.70 -27.68
C LYS A 207 -1.33 -23.73 -26.20
N ALA A 208 -2.47 -23.17 -25.84
CA ALA A 208 -2.96 -23.14 -24.47
C ALA A 208 -4.29 -23.89 -24.36
N VAL A 209 -4.41 -24.69 -23.29
CA VAL A 209 -5.63 -25.42 -22.93
C VAL A 209 -6.30 -24.68 -21.77
N TYR A 210 -7.50 -24.17 -22.00
CA TYR A 210 -8.27 -23.41 -21.02
C TYR A 210 -9.33 -24.28 -20.36
N ARG A 211 -9.41 -24.27 -19.03
CA ARG A 211 -10.43 -25.01 -18.27
C ARG A 211 -11.03 -24.15 -17.18
N LEU A 212 -12.35 -24.27 -17.01
CA LEU A 212 -13.05 -23.75 -15.84
C LEU A 212 -13.14 -24.86 -14.80
N GLU A 213 -12.61 -24.61 -13.61
CA GLU A 213 -12.55 -25.60 -12.54
C GLU A 213 -13.30 -25.11 -11.30
N ASN A 214 -14.05 -25.99 -10.66
CA ASN A 214 -14.58 -25.78 -9.31
C ASN A 214 -13.61 -26.41 -8.32
N ARG A 215 -13.27 -25.69 -7.25
CA ARG A 215 -12.40 -26.20 -6.18
C ARG A 215 -13.08 -26.03 -4.83
N PRO A 216 -13.00 -27.02 -3.92
CA PRO A 216 -13.52 -26.89 -2.56
C PRO A 216 -12.96 -25.63 -1.88
N GLY A 217 -13.82 -24.90 -1.16
CA GLY A 217 -13.46 -23.66 -0.46
C GLY A 217 -13.68 -22.38 -1.28
N HIS A 218 -13.64 -22.44 -2.60
CA HIS A 218 -13.91 -21.29 -3.45
C HIS A 218 -15.42 -21.11 -3.70
N LEU A 219 -15.90 -19.86 -3.67
CA LEU A 219 -17.31 -19.51 -3.90
C LEU A 219 -17.63 -19.23 -5.38
N GLY A 220 -16.83 -19.77 -6.29
CA GLY A 220 -17.04 -19.65 -7.73
C GLY A 220 -15.98 -20.44 -8.49
N GLN A 221 -16.20 -20.60 -9.79
CA GLN A 221 -15.22 -21.25 -10.67
C GLN A 221 -13.94 -20.41 -10.76
N GLY A 222 -12.81 -21.08 -11.00
CA GLY A 222 -11.57 -20.45 -11.44
C GLY A 222 -11.22 -20.83 -12.86
N LEU A 223 -10.26 -20.11 -13.42
CA LEU A 223 -9.66 -20.40 -14.71
C LEU A 223 -8.32 -21.10 -14.51
N VAL A 224 -8.11 -22.20 -15.21
CA VAL A 224 -6.83 -22.91 -15.30
C VAL A 224 -6.39 -22.93 -16.75
N VAL A 225 -5.12 -22.58 -16.98
CA VAL A 225 -4.50 -22.58 -18.30
C VAL A 225 -3.21 -23.38 -18.23
N ASP A 226 -3.13 -24.43 -19.03
CA ASP A 226 -1.87 -25.15 -19.26
C ASP A 226 -1.36 -24.80 -20.66
N THR A 227 -0.09 -24.50 -20.77
CA THR A 227 0.55 -24.16 -22.04
C THR A 227 2.01 -24.59 -22.01
N GLU A 228 2.60 -24.73 -23.19
CA GLU A 228 4.02 -24.94 -23.36
C GLU A 228 4.61 -23.74 -24.09
N ILE A 229 5.63 -23.11 -23.51
CA ILE A 229 6.26 -21.92 -24.07
C ILE A 229 7.66 -22.28 -24.56
N GLN A 230 7.91 -22.06 -25.84
CA GLN A 230 9.18 -22.28 -26.50
C GLN A 230 10.03 -21.01 -26.52
N GLU A 231 11.33 -21.18 -26.71
CA GLU A 231 12.30 -20.09 -26.80
C GLU A 231 11.84 -18.97 -27.75
N GLY A 232 11.75 -17.74 -27.24
CA GLY A 232 11.31 -16.55 -27.99
C GLY A 232 9.80 -16.28 -27.93
N GLN A 233 9.01 -17.21 -27.40
CA GLN A 233 7.58 -17.01 -27.18
C GLN A 233 7.30 -16.39 -25.82
N SER A 234 6.20 -15.63 -25.75
CA SER A 234 5.69 -15.05 -24.52
C SER A 234 4.16 -15.06 -24.47
N MET A 235 3.64 -15.10 -23.25
CA MET A 235 2.22 -15.02 -22.97
C MET A 235 2.01 -13.94 -21.90
N ILE A 236 1.08 -13.03 -22.15
CA ILE A 236 0.80 -11.87 -21.31
C ILE A 236 -0.61 -12.00 -20.76
N PHE A 237 -0.73 -11.87 -19.45
CA PHE A 237 -1.99 -11.87 -18.73
C PHE A 237 -2.21 -10.48 -18.15
N VAL A 238 -3.34 -9.85 -18.48
CA VAL A 238 -3.70 -8.52 -17.99
C VAL A 238 -4.95 -8.63 -17.14
N LEU A 239 -4.83 -8.41 -15.83
CA LEU A 239 -5.95 -8.39 -14.89
C LEU A 239 -6.31 -6.93 -14.57
N HIS A 240 -7.53 -6.51 -14.87
CA HIS A 240 -7.95 -5.13 -14.64
C HIS A 240 -9.46 -5.00 -14.41
N SER A 241 -9.91 -3.78 -14.12
CA SER A 241 -11.34 -3.46 -14.05
C SER A 241 -11.95 -3.43 -15.45
N PRO A 242 -13.17 -3.97 -15.65
CA PRO A 242 -13.85 -3.89 -16.95
C PRO A 242 -14.23 -2.46 -17.38
N GLU A 243 -14.04 -1.46 -16.49
CA GLU A 243 -14.22 -0.04 -16.83
C GLU A 243 -13.11 0.51 -17.75
N LYS A 244 -11.98 -0.19 -17.84
CA LYS A 244 -10.88 0.13 -18.75
C LYS A 244 -10.81 -0.93 -19.84
N ALA A 245 -10.72 -0.51 -21.09
CA ALA A 245 -10.51 -1.42 -22.20
C ALA A 245 -9.01 -1.58 -22.51
N LEU A 246 -8.68 -2.61 -23.30
CA LEU A 246 -7.40 -2.68 -24.00
C LEU A 246 -7.58 -2.26 -25.46
N PRO A 247 -6.54 -1.74 -26.13
CA PRO A 247 -6.58 -1.49 -27.56
C PRO A 247 -6.86 -2.76 -28.37
N GLY A 248 -7.26 -2.59 -29.63
CA GLY A 248 -7.49 -3.72 -30.53
C GLY A 248 -6.22 -4.55 -30.81
N PRO A 249 -6.36 -5.79 -31.29
CA PRO A 249 -5.26 -6.76 -31.45
C PRO A 249 -4.05 -6.25 -32.23
N THR A 250 -4.25 -5.37 -33.21
CA THR A 250 -3.17 -4.82 -34.05
C THR A 250 -2.25 -3.85 -33.31
N GLN A 251 -2.73 -3.22 -32.24
CA GLN A 251 -1.99 -2.21 -31.46
C GLN A 251 -1.59 -2.72 -30.07
N LEU A 252 -2.09 -3.89 -29.64
CA LEU A 252 -1.97 -4.33 -28.27
C LEU A 252 -0.51 -4.63 -27.86
N ALA A 253 0.26 -5.31 -28.70
CA ALA A 253 1.66 -5.65 -28.39
C ALA A 253 2.53 -4.40 -28.18
N SER A 254 2.42 -3.41 -29.07
CA SER A 254 3.14 -2.14 -28.93
C SER A 254 2.63 -1.31 -27.75
N TYR A 255 1.33 -1.40 -27.44
CA TYR A 255 0.75 -0.74 -26.28
C TYR A 255 1.25 -1.31 -24.95
N LEU A 256 1.29 -2.63 -24.80
CA LEU A 256 1.79 -3.30 -23.60
C LEU A 256 3.29 -3.04 -23.41
N SER A 257 4.07 -3.10 -24.50
CA SER A 257 5.50 -2.74 -24.48
C SER A 257 5.72 -1.29 -24.02
N ARG A 258 4.86 -0.37 -24.47
CA ARG A 258 4.89 1.03 -24.04
C ARG A 258 4.55 1.18 -22.55
N LEU A 259 3.54 0.46 -22.03
CA LEU A 259 3.20 0.50 -20.60
C LEU A 259 4.36 0.02 -19.72
N GLU A 260 5.05 -1.05 -20.14
CA GLU A 260 6.24 -1.54 -19.44
C GLU A 260 7.37 -0.50 -19.45
N SER A 261 7.62 0.10 -20.61
CA SER A 261 8.66 1.12 -20.78
C SER A 261 8.39 2.38 -19.96
N GLU A 262 7.15 2.87 -19.98
CA GLU A 262 6.71 4.01 -19.16
C GLU A 262 6.80 3.72 -17.66
N THR A 263 6.46 2.49 -17.24
CA THR A 263 6.56 2.08 -15.84
C THR A 263 8.02 1.99 -15.39
N PHE A 264 8.88 1.39 -16.22
CA PHE A 264 10.32 1.34 -15.96
C PHE A 264 10.90 2.74 -15.83
N GLN A 265 10.55 3.64 -16.76
CA GLN A 265 11.01 5.02 -16.77
C GLN A 265 10.51 5.79 -15.54
N PHE A 266 9.22 5.67 -15.19
CA PHE A 266 8.65 6.31 -14.01
C PHE A 266 9.43 5.97 -12.73
N TRP A 267 9.66 4.68 -12.48
CA TRP A 267 10.36 4.27 -11.26
C TRP A 267 11.84 4.65 -11.28
N THR A 268 12.50 4.52 -12.42
CA THR A 268 13.92 4.89 -12.58
C THR A 268 14.11 6.39 -12.34
N ASP A 269 13.28 7.24 -12.95
CA ASP A 269 13.32 8.69 -12.77
C ASP A 269 13.06 9.08 -11.32
N TRP A 270 12.09 8.43 -10.68
CA TRP A 270 11.80 8.65 -9.27
C TRP A 270 12.97 8.21 -8.37
N SER A 271 13.54 7.02 -8.60
CA SER A 271 14.67 6.50 -7.81
C SER A 271 15.92 7.37 -7.96
N HIS A 272 16.16 7.95 -9.14
CA HIS A 272 17.32 8.81 -9.39
C HIS A 272 17.28 10.16 -8.65
N LYS A 273 16.12 10.59 -8.12
CA LYS A 273 16.03 11.77 -7.26
C LYS A 273 16.73 11.57 -5.90
N CYS A 274 16.98 10.33 -5.48
CA CYS A 274 17.55 10.01 -4.17
C CYS A 274 18.91 10.68 -3.95
N THR A 275 19.01 11.47 -2.88
CA THR A 275 20.23 12.21 -2.52
C THR A 275 21.16 11.44 -1.58
N PHE A 276 20.80 10.22 -1.16
CA PHE A 276 21.58 9.40 -0.23
C PHE A 276 22.93 8.96 -0.82
N ARG A 277 24.02 9.14 -0.05
CA ARG A 277 25.39 8.78 -0.45
C ARG A 277 26.11 7.80 0.50
N GLY A 278 25.39 7.20 1.44
CA GLY A 278 25.98 6.28 2.42
C GLY A 278 26.23 4.87 1.87
N HIS A 279 26.92 4.04 2.67
CA HIS A 279 27.30 2.67 2.31
C HIS A 279 26.12 1.74 1.99
N TYR A 280 24.96 1.96 2.61
CA TYR A 280 23.77 1.11 2.47
C TYR A 280 22.79 1.58 1.38
N ARG A 281 23.32 2.18 0.29
CA ARG A 281 22.50 2.85 -0.73
C ARG A 281 21.42 1.97 -1.32
N GLU A 282 21.75 0.74 -1.73
CA GLU A 282 20.80 -0.20 -2.32
C GLU A 282 19.63 -0.50 -1.37
N THR A 283 19.92 -0.75 -0.10
CA THR A 283 18.90 -1.01 0.94
C THR A 283 18.02 0.22 1.18
N VAL A 284 18.62 1.42 1.22
CA VAL A 284 17.89 2.67 1.40
C VAL A 284 16.98 2.95 0.20
N GLU A 285 17.49 2.84 -1.02
CA GLU A 285 16.70 3.03 -2.25
C GLU A 285 15.56 2.01 -2.35
N ARG A 286 15.81 0.73 -2.01
CA ARG A 286 14.77 -0.29 -2.00
C ARG A 286 13.65 0.02 -1.02
N SER A 287 14.00 0.45 0.20
CA SER A 287 13.05 0.85 1.23
C SER A 287 12.25 2.09 0.81
N LEU A 288 12.89 3.09 0.20
CA LEU A 288 12.22 4.29 -0.31
C LEU A 288 11.20 3.95 -1.41
N LEU A 289 11.54 3.04 -2.33
CA LEU A 289 10.61 2.59 -3.37
C LEU A 289 9.39 1.86 -2.78
N ILE A 290 9.55 1.14 -1.66
CA ILE A 290 8.42 0.52 -0.94
C ILE A 290 7.56 1.59 -0.28
N LEU A 291 8.15 2.55 0.44
CA LEU A 291 7.42 3.66 1.06
C LEU A 291 6.63 4.46 0.01
N LYS A 292 7.24 4.70 -1.16
CA LYS A 292 6.57 5.35 -2.29
C LYS A 292 5.37 4.53 -2.77
N LEU A 293 5.52 3.21 -2.86
CA LEU A 293 4.45 2.32 -3.26
C LEU A 293 3.26 2.38 -2.29
N LEU A 294 3.50 2.55 -0.99
CA LEU A 294 2.49 2.68 0.07
C LEU A 294 1.86 4.08 0.16
N THR A 295 2.33 5.04 -0.64
CA THR A 295 1.77 6.40 -0.70
C THR A 295 0.64 6.44 -1.73
N TYR A 296 -0.61 6.62 -1.28
CA TYR A 296 -1.79 6.67 -2.15
C TYR A 296 -1.73 7.91 -3.06
N LYS A 297 -1.49 7.70 -4.36
CA LYS A 297 -1.20 8.78 -5.33
C LYS A 297 -2.26 9.89 -5.38
N PRO A 298 -3.58 9.63 -5.29
CA PRO A 298 -4.58 10.69 -5.39
C PRO A 298 -4.55 11.70 -4.23
N THR A 299 -4.34 11.25 -2.99
CA THR A 299 -4.43 12.13 -1.81
C THR A 299 -3.07 12.42 -1.21
N GLY A 300 -2.11 11.50 -1.27
CA GLY A 300 -0.85 11.55 -0.54
C GLY A 300 -0.90 10.82 0.80
N ALA A 301 -2.02 10.18 1.16
CA ALA A 301 -2.11 9.32 2.35
C ALA A 301 -1.07 8.19 2.30
N VAL A 302 -0.41 7.88 3.42
CA VAL A 302 0.58 6.78 3.47
C VAL A 302 0.02 5.68 4.35
N ILE A 303 -0.22 4.49 3.80
CA ILE A 303 -0.70 3.36 4.59
C ILE A 303 0.44 2.70 5.37
N ALA A 304 0.14 2.12 6.53
CA ALA A 304 1.15 1.40 7.31
C ALA A 304 1.61 0.10 6.62
N ALA A 305 0.68 -0.67 6.04
CA ALA A 305 0.97 -1.82 5.18
C ALA A 305 -0.22 -2.14 4.27
N PRO A 306 -0.02 -2.79 3.09
CA PRO A 306 -1.11 -3.14 2.18
C PRO A 306 -1.84 -4.43 2.60
N THR A 307 -1.68 -4.85 3.85
CA THR A 307 -2.17 -6.12 4.39
C THR A 307 -3.03 -5.92 5.62
N PHE A 308 -3.84 -6.93 5.90
CA PHE A 308 -4.65 -7.04 7.11
C PHE A 308 -4.49 -8.42 7.72
N SER A 309 -4.72 -8.53 9.03
CA SER A 309 -4.76 -9.79 9.77
C SER A 309 -3.48 -10.64 9.77
N LEU A 310 -2.34 -10.09 9.35
CA LEU A 310 -1.07 -10.79 9.54
C LEU A 310 -0.67 -10.72 11.02
N PRO A 311 -0.32 -11.86 11.64
CA PRO A 311 -0.07 -11.93 13.06
C PRO A 311 1.32 -11.40 13.41
N GLU A 312 1.42 -10.64 14.49
CA GLU A 312 2.73 -10.26 15.07
C GLU A 312 3.53 -11.49 15.51
N ASN A 313 2.84 -12.48 16.10
CA ASN A 313 3.38 -13.78 16.45
C ASN A 313 2.43 -14.86 15.94
N ILE A 314 2.95 -15.89 15.26
CA ILE A 314 2.14 -17.00 14.74
C ILE A 314 1.33 -17.65 15.90
N GLY A 315 0.02 -17.79 15.71
CA GLY A 315 -0.93 -18.28 16.71
C GLY A 315 -1.40 -17.21 17.72
N GLY A 316 -0.84 -16.00 17.66
CA GLY A 316 -1.23 -14.86 18.48
C GLY A 316 -2.53 -14.19 18.02
N THR A 317 -3.03 -13.30 18.88
CA THR A 317 -4.30 -12.57 18.68
C THR A 317 -4.09 -11.15 18.15
N ARG A 318 -2.85 -10.68 18.01
CA ARG A 318 -2.50 -9.33 17.52
C ARG A 318 -2.41 -9.33 16.00
N ASN A 319 -3.57 -9.43 15.37
CA ASN A 319 -3.75 -9.56 13.93
C ASN A 319 -4.62 -8.38 13.48
N TRP A 320 -4.01 -7.30 13.02
CA TRP A 320 -4.69 -6.02 12.76
C TRP A 320 -4.76 -5.70 11.28
N ASP A 321 -5.66 -4.80 10.92
CA ASP A 321 -5.70 -4.18 9.60
C ASP A 321 -4.77 -2.96 9.56
N TYR A 322 -3.78 -2.98 8.67
CA TYR A 322 -2.74 -1.94 8.54
C TYR A 322 -2.92 -1.06 7.29
N ARG A 323 -4.04 -1.20 6.57
CA ARG A 323 -4.30 -0.52 5.29
C ARG A 323 -4.71 0.96 5.44
N TYR A 324 -4.57 1.52 6.63
CA TYR A 324 -4.93 2.88 6.98
C TYR A 324 -3.68 3.74 7.19
N SER A 325 -3.87 5.06 7.18
CA SER A 325 -2.81 6.05 7.36
C SER A 325 -2.76 6.47 8.83
N TRP A 326 -1.74 6.02 9.55
CA TRP A 326 -1.43 6.52 10.90
C TRP A 326 -0.60 7.79 10.81
N VAL A 327 -0.91 8.77 11.66
CA VAL A 327 -0.14 10.02 11.75
C VAL A 327 1.34 9.73 12.05
N ARG A 328 1.57 8.82 13.01
CA ARG A 328 2.90 8.35 13.41
C ARG A 328 3.69 7.75 12.26
N ASP A 329 3.17 6.68 11.68
CA ASP A 329 3.85 5.88 10.66
C ASP A 329 4.17 6.75 9.43
N THR A 330 3.24 7.66 9.10
CA THR A 330 3.47 8.64 8.04
C THR A 330 4.56 9.64 8.42
N SER A 331 4.64 10.11 9.66
CA SER A 331 5.68 11.06 10.09
C SER A 331 7.10 10.54 9.85
N PHE A 332 7.35 9.26 10.16
CA PHE A 332 8.64 8.61 9.88
C PHE A 332 8.90 8.46 8.38
N THR A 333 7.86 8.15 7.61
CA THR A 333 7.93 8.08 6.15
C THR A 333 8.29 9.44 5.53
N LEU A 334 7.66 10.51 6.00
CA LEU A 334 7.95 11.87 5.55
C LEU A 334 9.36 12.31 5.92
N TYR A 335 9.83 11.98 7.13
CA TYR A 335 11.21 12.21 7.51
C TYR A 335 12.17 11.53 6.52
N ALA A 336 11.92 10.25 6.19
CA ALA A 336 12.75 9.53 5.23
C ALA A 336 12.72 10.17 3.83
N PHE A 337 11.55 10.58 3.34
CA PHE A 337 11.44 11.27 2.05
C PHE A 337 12.17 12.62 2.02
N LEU A 338 11.91 13.49 2.99
CA LEU A 338 12.53 14.82 3.07
C LEU A 338 14.05 14.74 3.21
N LYS A 339 14.56 13.76 3.97
CA LYS A 339 16.02 13.56 4.10
C LYS A 339 16.69 13.06 2.83
N ASN A 340 15.95 12.42 1.93
CA ASN A 340 16.48 11.82 0.71
C ASN A 340 16.08 12.57 -0.58
N GLY A 341 15.53 13.78 -0.47
CA GLY A 341 15.24 14.67 -1.60
C GLY A 341 13.86 14.46 -2.25
N TYR A 342 12.92 13.86 -1.53
CA TYR A 342 11.56 13.60 -1.98
C TYR A 342 10.58 14.56 -1.30
N ASP A 343 10.43 15.76 -1.86
CA ASP A 343 9.57 16.83 -1.33
C ASP A 343 8.12 16.74 -1.83
N GLU A 344 7.90 16.27 -3.06
CA GLU A 344 6.56 16.09 -3.67
C GLU A 344 5.64 15.20 -2.81
N GLU A 345 6.14 14.08 -2.29
CA GLU A 345 5.38 13.17 -1.43
C GLU A 345 5.00 13.82 -0.10
N ALA A 346 5.92 14.59 0.49
CA ALA A 346 5.66 15.32 1.72
C ALA A 346 4.64 16.44 1.51
N GLU A 347 4.74 17.18 0.40
CA GLU A 347 3.75 18.19 0.04
C GLU A 347 2.35 17.58 -0.14
N ALA A 348 2.24 16.44 -0.82
CA ALA A 348 0.98 15.75 -1.02
C ALA A 348 0.31 15.38 0.32
N TYR A 349 1.06 14.78 1.26
CA TYR A 349 0.51 14.44 2.57
C TYR A 349 0.14 15.66 3.41
N ILE A 350 0.99 16.69 3.47
CA ILE A 350 0.70 17.91 4.23
C ILE A 350 -0.57 18.59 3.69
N THR A 351 -0.71 18.64 2.36
CA THR A 351 -1.91 19.14 1.70
C THR A 351 -3.14 18.30 2.08
N PHE A 352 -3.02 16.97 2.07
CA PHE A 352 -4.11 16.08 2.50
C PHE A 352 -4.55 16.31 3.94
N ILE A 353 -3.61 16.46 4.87
CA ILE A 353 -3.92 16.76 6.27
C ILE A 353 -4.73 18.05 6.38
N PHE A 354 -4.25 19.14 5.79
CA PHE A 354 -4.92 20.45 5.92
C PHE A 354 -6.17 20.61 5.04
N ASP A 355 -6.35 19.82 3.99
CA ASP A 355 -7.55 19.92 3.14
C ASP A 355 -8.69 19.04 3.65
N ARG A 356 -8.38 17.91 4.30
CA ARG A 356 -9.37 16.85 4.55
C ARG A 356 -9.45 16.38 6.00
N VAL A 357 -8.32 16.16 6.66
CA VAL A 357 -8.27 15.55 8.00
C VAL A 357 -8.43 16.60 9.09
N PHE A 358 -7.70 17.71 8.96
CA PHE A 358 -7.64 18.78 9.94
C PHE A 358 -7.70 20.16 9.27
N PRO A 359 -8.84 20.49 8.63
CA PRO A 359 -8.97 21.73 7.87
C PRO A 359 -8.92 22.97 8.76
N PRO A 360 -8.43 24.12 8.22
CA PRO A 360 -8.53 25.40 8.90
C PRO A 360 -10.01 25.75 9.05
N LEU A 361 -10.54 25.63 10.27
CA LEU A 361 -11.92 25.98 10.54
C LEU A 361 -11.99 27.49 10.72
N THR A 362 -13.02 28.11 10.16
CA THR A 362 -13.47 29.39 10.71
C THR A 362 -14.03 29.13 12.11
N GLN A 363 -13.86 30.07 13.03
CA GLN A 363 -14.22 29.96 14.45
C GLN A 363 -15.71 29.57 14.71
N LYS A 364 -16.55 29.54 13.66
CA LYS A 364 -17.99 29.22 13.69
C LYS A 364 -18.34 27.73 13.46
N GLU A 365 -17.43 26.91 12.94
CA GLU A 365 -17.74 25.52 12.54
C GLU A 365 -17.31 24.47 13.57
N TYR A 366 -16.70 24.88 14.68
CA TYR A 366 -16.43 23.97 15.81
C TYR A 366 -17.71 23.78 16.63
N THR A 367 -18.58 22.87 16.20
CA THR A 367 -19.65 22.37 17.05
C THR A 367 -19.08 21.31 17.98
N LYS A 368 -19.20 21.53 19.30
CA LYS A 368 -18.85 20.57 20.37
C LYS A 368 -19.58 19.22 20.26
N GLU A 369 -20.50 19.05 19.31
CA GLU A 369 -21.39 17.89 19.15
C GLU A 369 -20.89 16.85 18.13
N SER A 370 -19.78 17.10 17.42
CA SER A 370 -19.22 16.03 16.59
C SER A 370 -18.48 15.04 17.49
N HIS A 371 -18.87 13.76 17.46
CA HIS A 371 -18.19 12.64 18.14
C HIS A 371 -16.77 12.36 17.57
N ARG A 372 -16.17 13.34 16.88
CA ARG A 372 -14.88 13.20 16.20
C ARG A 372 -13.75 13.65 17.12
N PRO A 373 -12.63 12.89 17.17
CA PRO A 373 -11.43 13.34 17.87
C PRO A 373 -10.91 14.64 17.24
N PHE A 374 -10.22 15.47 18.04
CA PHE A 374 -9.65 16.73 17.56
C PHE A 374 -8.69 16.51 16.39
N LEU A 375 -7.84 15.50 16.49
CA LEU A 375 -7.06 14.92 15.39
C LEU A 375 -7.21 13.40 15.48
N PRO A 376 -7.73 12.71 14.45
CA PRO A 376 -7.78 11.25 14.45
C PRO A 376 -6.36 10.66 14.40
N ILE A 377 -6.13 9.59 15.18
CA ILE A 377 -4.82 8.91 15.22
C ILE A 377 -4.49 8.24 13.88
N MET A 378 -5.53 7.78 13.19
CA MET A 378 -5.48 7.16 11.88
C MET A 378 -6.74 7.46 11.08
N PHE A 379 -6.65 7.32 9.77
CA PHE A 379 -7.76 7.57 8.85
C PHE A 379 -7.61 6.74 7.57
N THR A 380 -8.71 6.60 6.83
CA THR A 380 -8.69 6.00 5.50
C THR A 380 -7.81 6.78 4.54
N ILE A 381 -7.48 6.19 3.38
CA ILE A 381 -6.76 6.89 2.29
C ILE A 381 -7.49 8.14 1.76
N ARG A 382 -8.74 8.36 2.18
CA ARG A 382 -9.60 9.53 1.86
C ARG A 382 -9.86 10.45 3.06
N GLY A 383 -9.28 10.15 4.22
CA GLY A 383 -9.38 10.98 5.43
C GLY A 383 -10.62 10.73 6.29
N ASP A 384 -11.32 9.60 6.11
CA ASP A 384 -12.44 9.22 6.98
C ASP A 384 -11.89 8.61 8.28
N SER A 385 -12.46 9.00 9.42
CA SER A 385 -12.03 8.56 10.76
C SER A 385 -12.90 7.45 11.36
N GLU A 386 -14.02 7.11 10.73
CA GLU A 386 -14.87 5.99 11.15
C GLU A 386 -14.36 4.70 10.51
N ILE A 387 -13.63 3.90 11.30
CA ILE A 387 -13.01 2.65 10.85
C ILE A 387 -13.52 1.50 11.74
N PRO A 388 -14.74 1.01 11.50
CA PRO A 388 -15.30 -0.08 12.29
C PRO A 388 -14.49 -1.36 12.10
N GLU A 389 -14.19 -2.05 13.21
CA GLU A 389 -13.48 -3.33 13.23
C GLU A 389 -14.46 -4.50 13.17
N PHE A 390 -14.19 -5.47 12.30
CA PHE A 390 -14.99 -6.70 12.15
C PHE A 390 -14.08 -7.93 12.15
N GLU A 391 -14.58 -9.03 12.70
CA GLU A 391 -13.90 -10.33 12.67
C GLU A 391 -14.49 -11.24 11.57
N LEU A 392 -13.61 -11.75 10.70
CA LEU A 392 -13.92 -12.68 9.62
C LEU A 392 -13.79 -14.12 10.10
N ASN A 393 -14.83 -14.60 10.79
CA ASN A 393 -14.85 -15.91 11.45
C ASN A 393 -14.75 -17.11 10.48
N HIS A 394 -15.07 -16.90 9.19
CA HIS A 394 -15.00 -17.92 8.17
C HIS A 394 -13.57 -18.21 7.68
N MET A 395 -12.59 -17.37 8.00
CA MET A 395 -11.20 -17.50 7.56
C MET A 395 -10.32 -18.20 8.62
N ASP A 396 -9.33 -18.96 8.17
CA ASP A 396 -8.43 -19.69 9.06
C ASP A 396 -7.37 -18.77 9.71
N GLY A 397 -6.95 -17.73 8.98
CA GLY A 397 -5.87 -16.82 9.37
C GLY A 397 -4.49 -17.38 9.03
N TYR A 398 -3.48 -16.50 8.92
CA TYR A 398 -2.13 -16.91 8.52
C TYR A 398 -1.60 -17.99 9.47
N ARG A 399 -1.40 -19.20 8.95
CA ARG A 399 -1.00 -20.39 9.74
C ARG A 399 -1.92 -20.66 10.95
N GLY A 400 -3.23 -20.43 10.80
CA GLY A 400 -4.23 -20.65 11.84
C GLY A 400 -4.30 -19.55 12.91
N SER A 401 -3.63 -18.41 12.69
CA SER A 401 -3.61 -17.31 13.66
C SER A 401 -4.93 -16.56 13.64
N LYS A 402 -5.64 -16.56 14.77
CA LYS A 402 -6.97 -15.98 14.92
C LYS A 402 -7.00 -14.87 15.99
N PRO A 403 -7.93 -13.92 15.88
CA PRO A 403 -8.94 -13.78 14.83
C PRO A 403 -8.38 -13.11 13.56
N VAL A 404 -9.14 -13.18 12.47
CA VAL A 404 -8.90 -12.41 11.24
C VAL A 404 -9.75 -11.15 11.33
N ARG A 405 -9.13 -9.98 11.39
CA ARG A 405 -9.76 -8.66 11.50
C ARG A 405 -9.61 -7.81 10.24
N ILE A 406 -10.67 -7.08 9.94
CA ILE A 406 -10.68 -5.95 9.01
C ILE A 406 -11.15 -4.71 9.76
N GLY A 407 -10.69 -3.53 9.35
CA GLY A 407 -10.86 -2.34 10.17
C GLY A 407 -9.95 -2.33 11.40
N ASN A 408 -10.03 -1.26 12.19
CA ASN A 408 -9.13 -1.10 13.31
C ASN A 408 -9.74 -0.25 14.43
N ALA A 409 -10.00 -0.89 15.57
CA ALA A 409 -10.63 -0.25 16.72
C ALA A 409 -9.74 0.80 17.40
N ALA A 410 -8.43 0.83 17.12
CA ALA A 410 -7.56 1.88 17.65
C ALA A 410 -7.97 3.28 17.16
N ALA A 411 -8.79 3.41 16.11
CA ALA A 411 -9.29 4.68 15.60
C ALA A 411 -10.04 5.51 16.68
N PHE A 412 -10.52 4.84 17.74
CA PHE A 412 -11.21 5.46 18.88
C PHE A 412 -10.30 5.70 20.09
N HIS A 413 -9.01 5.38 20.02
CA HIS A 413 -8.07 5.64 21.10
C HIS A 413 -7.62 7.11 21.13
N THR A 414 -7.34 7.60 22.33
CA THR A 414 -6.66 8.89 22.53
C THR A 414 -5.15 8.64 22.62
N GLN A 415 -4.41 9.20 21.66
CA GLN A 415 -2.94 9.24 21.65
C GLN A 415 -2.52 10.70 21.56
N LEU A 416 -1.74 11.16 22.54
CA LEU A 416 -1.28 12.54 22.59
C LEU A 416 0.07 12.73 21.87
N ASP A 417 0.80 11.64 21.63
CA ASP A 417 2.07 11.63 20.92
C ASP A 417 1.95 12.09 19.45
N ILE A 418 0.82 11.82 18.79
CA ILE A 418 0.59 12.15 17.37
C ILE A 418 0.78 13.65 17.04
N TYR A 419 0.53 14.54 18.02
CA TYR A 419 0.69 15.98 17.81
C TYR A 419 2.16 16.35 17.63
N GLY A 420 3.07 15.72 18.38
CA GLY A 420 4.51 15.91 18.24
C GLY A 420 5.02 15.37 16.92
N GLU A 421 4.61 14.17 16.55
CA GLU A 421 4.97 13.50 15.28
C GLU A 421 4.55 14.33 14.05
N LEU A 422 3.32 14.82 14.05
CA LEU A 422 2.81 15.66 12.98
C LEU A 422 3.53 17.01 12.94
N MET A 423 3.74 17.65 14.10
CA MET A 423 4.41 18.95 14.16
C MET A 423 5.89 18.88 13.77
N ASP A 424 6.59 17.80 14.10
CA ASP A 424 7.97 17.58 13.64
C ASP A 424 8.01 17.42 12.12
N SER A 425 7.05 16.68 11.54
CA SER A 425 6.90 16.53 10.09
C SER A 425 6.62 17.86 9.39
N ILE A 426 5.70 18.66 9.92
CA ILE A 426 5.36 20.01 9.42
C ILE A 426 6.59 20.92 9.47
N TYR A 427 7.34 20.89 10.57
CA TYR A 427 8.57 21.67 10.72
C TYR A 427 9.64 21.27 9.72
N MET A 428 9.84 19.96 9.54
CA MET A 428 10.78 19.41 8.57
C MET A 428 10.40 19.78 7.13
N TYR A 429 9.12 19.67 6.78
CA TYR A 429 8.56 20.11 5.50
C TYR A 429 8.85 21.60 5.25
N ASN A 430 8.56 22.47 6.22
CA ASN A 430 8.84 23.90 6.13
C ASN A 430 10.34 24.24 5.97
N ASN A 431 11.23 23.34 6.37
CA ASN A 431 12.67 23.54 6.25
C ASN A 431 13.27 23.03 4.94
N HIS A 432 12.70 21.97 4.35
CA HIS A 432 13.30 21.26 3.22
C HIS A 432 12.47 21.35 1.93
N ALA A 433 11.18 21.66 2.02
CA ALA A 433 10.25 21.74 0.89
C ALA A 433 9.72 23.18 0.73
N LYS A 434 8.48 23.45 1.13
CA LYS A 434 7.83 24.76 0.93
C LYS A 434 7.49 25.46 2.25
N PRO A 435 7.52 26.81 2.28
CA PRO A 435 7.04 27.57 3.43
C PRO A 435 5.57 27.29 3.75
N ILE A 436 5.26 27.24 5.06
CA ILE A 436 3.88 27.15 5.55
C ILE A 436 3.07 28.37 5.12
N GLN A 437 1.87 28.13 4.58
CA GLN A 437 0.92 29.17 4.17
C GLN A 437 0.05 29.64 5.35
N TYR A 438 -0.61 30.79 5.19
CA TYR A 438 -1.44 31.37 6.26
C TYR A 438 -2.56 30.43 6.74
N ASP A 439 -3.26 29.75 5.83
CA ASP A 439 -4.34 28.83 6.21
C ASP A 439 -3.83 27.61 6.98
N GLN A 440 -2.71 27.04 6.53
CA GLN A 440 -2.01 25.96 7.26
C GLN A 440 -1.54 26.44 8.65
N TRP A 441 -1.07 27.68 8.74
CA TRP A 441 -0.66 28.31 10.00
C TRP A 441 -1.81 28.46 11.00
N LEU A 442 -3.01 28.80 10.55
CA LEU A 442 -4.20 28.83 11.41
C LEU A 442 -4.51 27.45 11.98
N GLY A 443 -4.38 26.39 11.18
CA GLY A 443 -4.47 25.01 11.63
C GLY A 443 -3.40 24.67 12.69
N ILE A 444 -2.14 24.99 12.41
CA ILE A 444 -1.02 24.78 13.35
C ILE A 444 -1.27 25.48 14.68
N ARG A 445 -1.68 26.76 14.66
CA ARG A 445 -2.01 27.50 15.88
C ARG A 445 -3.11 26.83 16.68
N ARG A 446 -4.18 26.38 16.01
CA ARG A 446 -5.27 25.64 16.67
C ARG A 446 -4.75 24.36 17.33
N MET A 447 -3.87 23.64 16.65
CA MET A 447 -3.26 22.40 17.15
C MET A 447 -2.40 22.64 18.39
N ILE A 448 -1.50 23.63 18.35
CA ILE A 448 -0.64 23.96 19.50
C ILE A 448 -1.47 24.46 20.69
N ASN A 449 -2.49 25.28 20.45
CA ASN A 449 -3.39 25.73 21.51
C ASN A 449 -4.18 24.56 22.13
N TYR A 450 -4.54 23.55 21.35
CA TYR A 450 -5.16 22.33 21.87
C TYR A 450 -4.17 21.48 22.68
N VAL A 451 -2.92 21.32 22.21
CA VAL A 451 -1.84 20.65 22.97
C VAL A 451 -1.70 21.26 24.37
N ILE A 452 -1.76 22.59 24.50
CA ILE A 452 -1.72 23.24 25.81
C ILE A 452 -2.89 22.81 26.70
N GLN A 453 -4.09 22.62 26.13
CA GLN A 453 -5.29 22.24 26.88
C GLN A 453 -5.21 20.80 27.39
N VAL A 454 -4.72 19.87 26.57
CA VAL A 454 -4.72 18.43 26.89
C VAL A 454 -3.42 17.93 27.52
N ARG A 455 -2.42 18.81 27.72
CA ARG A 455 -1.10 18.39 28.19
C ARG A 455 -1.09 17.65 29.53
N ASP A 456 -2.09 17.89 30.36
CA ASP A 456 -2.22 17.29 31.69
C ASP A 456 -3.08 16.02 31.67
N GLU A 457 -3.60 15.60 30.50
CA GLU A 457 -4.42 14.41 30.36
C GLU A 457 -3.56 13.12 30.23
N PRO A 458 -4.09 11.96 30.65
CA PRO A 458 -3.50 10.66 30.37
C PRO A 458 -3.93 10.14 28.99
N ASP A 459 -3.14 9.24 28.41
CA ASP A 459 -3.38 8.71 27.07
C ASP A 459 -2.95 7.24 26.95
N MET A 460 -3.02 6.69 25.74
CA MET A 460 -2.66 5.29 25.44
C MET A 460 -1.24 5.15 24.83
N SER A 461 -0.59 6.27 24.51
CA SER A 461 0.74 6.40 23.91
C SER A 461 0.93 5.58 22.62
N ILE A 462 2.17 5.60 22.11
CA ILE A 462 2.60 4.89 20.90
C ILE A 462 2.34 3.39 20.94
N TRP A 463 2.30 2.80 22.14
CA TRP A 463 2.14 1.35 22.33
C TRP A 463 0.70 0.86 22.27
N GLU A 464 -0.27 1.77 22.14
CA GLU A 464 -1.71 1.45 22.10
C GLU A 464 -2.10 0.52 23.26
N VAL A 465 -1.57 0.83 24.45
CA VAL A 465 -1.68 -0.07 25.61
C VAL A 465 -3.15 -0.19 25.96
N ARG A 466 -3.78 -1.36 25.76
CA ARG A 466 -5.21 -1.60 26.12
C ARG A 466 -5.52 -1.57 27.63
N GLY A 467 -4.58 -1.08 28.44
CA GLY A 467 -4.72 -0.88 29.88
C GLY A 467 -5.41 0.45 30.22
N LYS A 468 -5.22 0.91 31.46
CA LYS A 468 -5.70 2.23 31.87
C LYS A 468 -4.83 3.31 31.22
N PRO A 469 -5.41 4.42 30.73
CA PRO A 469 -4.65 5.58 30.31
C PRO A 469 -3.70 6.05 31.42
N GLN A 470 -2.50 6.45 31.04
CA GLN A 470 -1.43 6.91 31.95
C GLN A 470 -0.75 8.17 31.40
N HIS A 471 0.05 8.83 32.23
CA HIS A 471 0.97 9.87 31.78
C HIS A 471 2.25 9.26 31.22
N PHE A 472 2.15 8.72 30.01
CA PHE A 472 3.30 8.14 29.32
C PHE A 472 4.35 9.20 29.01
N LEU A 473 5.60 8.90 29.37
CA LEU A 473 6.73 9.80 29.19
C LEU A 473 6.92 10.16 27.71
N TYR A 474 6.76 9.17 26.83
CA TYR A 474 6.86 9.35 25.37
C TYR A 474 5.84 10.39 24.88
N SER A 475 4.59 10.28 25.32
CA SER A 475 3.54 11.23 24.96
C SER A 475 3.84 12.64 25.47
N LYS A 476 4.30 12.78 26.72
CA LYS A 476 4.72 14.09 27.27
C LYS A 476 5.88 14.70 26.48
N MET A 477 6.87 13.90 26.13
CA MET A 477 7.99 14.33 25.27
C MET A 477 7.48 14.82 23.91
N LEU A 478 6.54 14.13 23.28
CA LEU A 478 6.03 14.51 21.96
C LEU A 478 5.12 15.74 22.02
N LEU A 479 4.37 15.95 23.11
CA LEU A 479 3.69 17.23 23.34
C LEU A 479 4.68 18.39 23.51
N TRP A 480 5.82 18.16 24.18
CA TRP A 480 6.91 19.13 24.24
C TRP A 480 7.48 19.42 22.84
N VAL A 481 7.70 18.39 22.02
CA VAL A 481 8.13 18.56 20.62
C VAL A 481 7.11 19.41 19.84
N ALA A 482 5.81 19.14 19.98
CA ALA A 482 4.78 19.93 19.31
C ALA A 482 4.91 21.43 19.64
N LEU A 483 5.02 21.76 20.93
CA LEU A 483 5.21 23.14 21.41
C LEU A 483 6.50 23.76 20.90
N ASP A 484 7.62 23.06 20.98
CA ASP A 484 8.92 23.55 20.51
C ASP A 484 8.90 23.84 18.99
N ARG A 485 8.33 22.94 18.20
CA ARG A 485 8.17 23.13 16.75
C ARG A 485 7.23 24.28 16.42
N GLY A 486 6.14 24.44 17.18
CA GLY A 486 5.25 25.60 17.09
C GLY A 486 5.97 26.93 17.31
N VAL A 487 6.76 27.03 18.38
CA VAL A 487 7.57 28.23 18.69
C VAL A 487 8.59 28.52 17.58
N ARG A 488 9.33 27.50 17.13
CA ARG A 488 10.33 27.67 16.05
C ARG A 488 9.71 28.11 14.73
N LEU A 489 8.52 27.61 14.40
CA LEU A 489 7.79 28.06 13.20
C LEU A 489 7.35 29.52 13.35
N ALA A 490 6.85 29.92 14.52
CA ALA A 490 6.49 31.32 14.81
C ALA A 490 7.71 32.26 14.74
N ASP A 491 8.89 31.82 15.17
CA ASP A 491 10.13 32.58 15.05
C ASP A 491 10.60 32.73 13.60
N LYS A 492 10.51 31.64 12.82
CA LYS A 492 10.95 31.63 11.42
C LYS A 492 10.03 32.45 10.51
N HIS A 493 8.75 32.55 10.84
CA HIS A 493 7.75 33.28 10.08
C HIS A 493 7.23 34.51 10.84
N SER A 494 8.10 35.51 11.01
CA SER A 494 7.78 36.75 11.74
C SER A 494 6.60 37.55 11.15
N THR A 495 6.19 37.27 9.92
CA THR A 495 5.03 37.88 9.25
C THR A 495 3.70 37.19 9.58
N LEU A 496 3.73 35.96 10.11
CA LEU A 496 2.53 35.22 10.49
C LEU A 496 2.15 35.54 11.94
N PRO A 497 0.92 36.03 12.21
CA PRO A 497 0.54 36.46 13.55
C PRO A 497 0.44 35.28 14.51
N CYS A 498 1.04 35.45 15.70
CA CYS A 498 1.04 34.45 16.78
C CYS A 498 0.87 35.13 18.16
N PRO A 499 -0.36 35.55 18.53
CA PRO A 499 -0.62 36.18 19.82
C PRO A 499 -0.30 35.25 21.01
N ASP A 500 -0.47 33.94 20.83
CA ASP A 500 -0.31 32.92 21.86
C ASP A 500 1.17 32.54 22.12
N LYS A 501 2.12 33.15 21.40
CA LYS A 501 3.55 32.75 21.38
C LYS A 501 4.20 32.69 22.76
N GLN A 502 3.94 33.68 23.62
CA GLN A 502 4.50 33.72 24.97
C GLN A 502 3.97 32.58 25.85
N GLN A 503 2.70 32.21 25.66
CA GLN A 503 2.11 31.07 26.35
C GLN A 503 2.75 29.76 25.85
N TRP A 504 2.99 29.63 24.55
CA TRP A 504 3.64 28.44 23.97
C TRP A 504 5.03 28.21 24.56
N ILE A 505 5.84 29.27 24.64
CA ILE A 505 7.20 29.23 25.22
C ILE A 505 7.12 28.79 26.68
N ARG A 506 6.27 29.43 27.48
CA ARG A 506 6.11 29.10 28.90
C ARG A 506 5.73 27.63 29.11
N VAL A 507 4.69 27.16 28.42
CA VAL A 507 4.20 25.78 28.59
C VAL A 507 5.21 24.75 28.09
N ARG A 508 5.96 25.07 27.03
CA ARG A 508 7.08 24.22 26.57
C ARG A 508 8.13 24.05 27.66
N ASP A 509 8.53 25.15 28.30
CA ASP A 509 9.58 25.14 29.31
C ASP A 509 9.08 24.43 30.58
N ASP A 510 7.85 24.73 31.03
CA ASP A 510 7.20 24.06 32.16
C ASP A 510 7.12 22.53 31.94
N LEU A 511 6.76 22.08 30.73
CA LEU A 511 6.65 20.66 30.40
C LEU A 511 8.01 19.96 30.35
N TYR A 512 9.08 20.66 29.95
CA TYR A 512 10.44 20.13 29.99
C TYR A 512 10.87 19.84 31.43
N ASP A 513 10.68 20.81 32.33
CA ASP A 513 11.00 20.66 33.74
C ASP A 513 10.17 19.52 34.36
N GLU A 514 8.87 19.44 34.05
CA GLU A 514 8.01 18.34 34.49
C GLU A 514 8.54 16.96 34.05
N ILE A 515 8.95 16.82 32.78
CA ILE A 515 9.52 15.57 32.24
C ILE A 515 10.79 15.18 33.01
N MET A 516 11.65 16.14 33.32
CA MET A 516 12.89 15.89 34.04
C MET A 516 12.65 15.54 35.51
N GLU A 517 11.64 16.14 36.14
CA GLU A 517 11.29 15.90 37.54
C GLU A 517 10.52 14.60 37.75
N LYS A 518 9.51 14.35 36.92
CA LYS A 518 8.57 13.22 37.06
C LYS A 518 8.88 12.04 36.15
N GLY A 519 9.65 12.23 35.08
CA GLY A 519 9.96 11.15 34.14
C GLY A 519 11.20 10.35 34.50
N PHE A 520 12.16 10.97 35.22
CA PHE A 520 13.44 10.36 35.55
C PHE A 520 13.43 9.77 36.97
N ASN A 521 13.60 8.45 37.08
CA ASN A 521 13.80 7.81 38.37
C ASN A 521 15.26 8.01 38.80
N LYS A 522 15.47 8.89 39.79
CA LYS A 522 16.80 9.22 40.33
C LYS A 522 17.47 8.07 41.06
N GLU A 523 16.72 7.18 41.69
CA GLU A 523 17.25 6.04 42.44
C GLU A 523 17.81 4.96 41.52
N LYS A 524 17.12 4.68 40.41
CA LYS A 524 17.47 3.64 39.45
C LYS A 524 18.24 4.14 38.23
N GLY A 525 18.30 5.46 38.02
CA GLY A 525 19.12 6.08 36.98
C GLY A 525 18.57 5.94 35.55
N PHE A 526 17.25 5.86 35.37
CA PHE A 526 16.64 5.75 34.04
C PHE A 526 15.32 6.53 33.93
N PHE A 527 14.92 6.83 32.70
CA PHE A 527 13.61 7.38 32.37
C PHE A 527 12.54 6.28 32.37
N CYS A 528 11.47 6.51 33.13
CA CYS A 528 10.38 5.54 33.27
C CYS A 528 9.44 5.57 32.05
N GLN A 529 8.66 4.50 31.87
CA GLN A 529 7.68 4.43 30.78
C GLN A 529 6.57 5.47 30.94
N SER A 530 6.12 5.69 32.17
CA SER A 530 5.08 6.65 32.55
C SER A 530 5.39 7.21 33.93
N TYR A 531 4.79 8.35 34.27
CA TYR A 531 5.00 8.98 35.58
C TYR A 531 4.51 8.09 36.73
N GLU A 532 3.53 7.23 36.49
CA GLU A 532 2.99 6.27 37.45
C GLU A 532 3.94 5.10 37.76
N ASN A 533 4.93 4.88 36.90
CA ASN A 533 5.93 3.82 37.05
C ASN A 533 7.26 4.32 37.64
N THR A 534 7.27 5.54 38.20
CA THR A 534 8.47 6.15 38.80
C THR A 534 8.93 5.52 40.09
#